data_AF-A0A944YQ97-F1
#
_entry.id   AF-A0A944YQ97-F1
#
_cell.length_a   1.000
_cell.length_b   1.000
_cell.length_c   1.000
_cell.angle_alpha   90.00
_cell.angle_beta   90.00
_cell.angle_gamma   90.00
#
_symmetry.space_group_name_H-M   'P 1'
#
loop_
_entity.id
_entity.type
_entity.pdbx_description
1 polymer ?
#
loop_
_entity_poly.entity_id
_entity_poly.type
_entity_poly.pdbx_seq_one_letter_code
_entity_poly.pdbx_strand_id
1 'polypeptide(L)' 'MKEKKKALNDQIRAHKVQIITDRGENLGEMSLNEAKTMANEQELDLMEI' A
#
# COMPACT_ATOMS: atom_id res chain seq x y z
N MET A 1 21.98 -5.27 11.19
CA MET A 1 21.05 -4.12 11.36
C MET A 1 19.66 -4.70 11.54
N LYS A 2 18.82 -4.24 12.48
CA LYS A 2 17.44 -4.75 12.59
C LYS A 2 16.67 -4.26 11.37
N GLU A 3 16.27 -5.17 10.50
CA GLU A 3 15.32 -4.86 9.42
C GLU A 3 14.06 -4.27 10.07
N LYS A 4 13.68 -3.06 9.66
CA LYS A 4 12.37 -2.51 10.02
C LYS A 4 11.35 -3.39 9.32
N LYS A 5 10.50 -4.08 10.10
CA LYS A 5 9.36 -4.82 9.54
C LYS A 5 8.52 -3.83 8.73
N LYS A 6 8.30 -4.14 7.46
CA LYS A 6 7.38 -3.41 6.60
C LYS A 6 5.96 -3.62 7.10
N ALA A 7 5.18 -2.54 7.18
CA ALA A 7 3.77 -2.64 7.51
C ALA A 7 3.00 -3.14 6.29
N LEU A 8 2.05 -4.05 6.53
CA LEU A 8 1.16 -4.60 5.50
C LEU A 8 -0.29 -4.26 5.82
N ASN A 9 -1.07 -3.91 4.80
CA ASN A 9 -2.53 -3.76 4.87
C ASN A 9 -3.00 -2.95 6.09
N ASP A 10 -3.64 -3.60 7.07
CA ASP A 10 -4.19 -3.00 8.28
C ASP A 10 -3.13 -2.50 9.29
N GLN A 11 -1.87 -2.86 9.10
CA GLN A 11 -0.76 -2.35 9.89
C GLN A 11 -0.36 -0.93 9.46
N ILE A 12 -0.77 -0.50 8.26
CA ILE A 12 -0.50 0.83 7.73
C ILE A 12 -1.41 1.84 8.45
N ARG A 13 -0.81 2.91 8.99
CA ARG A 13 -1.53 3.93 9.77
C ARG A 13 -1.73 5.26 9.05
N ALA A 14 -1.14 5.43 7.86
CA ALA A 14 -1.29 6.64 7.07
C ALA A 14 -2.73 6.82 6.58
N HIS A 15 -3.23 8.05 6.59
CA HIS A 15 -4.57 8.34 6.05
C HIS A 15 -4.57 8.50 4.52
N LYS A 16 -3.45 8.97 3.98
CA LYS A 16 -3.18 9.10 2.54
C LYS A 16 -1.87 8.43 2.19
N VAL A 17 -1.85 7.78 1.03
CA VAL A 17 -0.73 6.98 0.55
C VAL A 17 -0.50 7.25 -0.93
N GLN A 18 0.76 7.23 -1.34
CA GLN A 18 1.12 7.20 -2.76
C GLN A 18 1.26 5.75 -3.19
N ILE A 19 0.58 5.38 -4.28
CA ILE A 19 0.56 3.99 -4.74
C ILE A 19 1.47 3.78 -5.95
N ILE A 20 2.29 2.74 -5.83
CA ILE A 20 3.09 2.18 -6.91
C ILE A 20 2.65 0.72 -7.07
N THR A 21 2.27 0.31 -8.28
CA THR A 21 1.85 -1.07 -8.57
C THR A 21 3.05 -2.02 -8.59
N ASP A 22 2.78 -3.33 -8.60
CA ASP A 22 3.77 -4.39 -8.80
C ASP A 22 4.49 -4.30 -10.16
N ARG A 23 3.91 -3.57 -11.12
CA ARG A 23 4.49 -3.25 -12.44
C ARG A 23 5.32 -1.97 -12.45
N GLY A 24 5.39 -1.25 -11.33
CA GLY A 24 6.12 0.01 -11.21
C GLY A 24 5.34 1.24 -11.70
N GLU A 25 4.03 1.12 -11.94
CA GLU A 25 3.19 2.24 -12.35
C GLU A 25 2.84 3.10 -11.13
N ASN A 26 2.99 4.41 -11.23
CA ASN A 26 2.62 5.35 -10.18
C ASN A 26 1.18 5.83 -10.39
N LEU A 27 0.27 5.42 -9.51
CA LEU A 27 -1.14 5.79 -9.58
C LEU A 27 -1.45 7.10 -8.83
N GLY A 28 -0.45 7.71 -8.19
CA GLY A 28 -0.59 8.94 -7.43
C GLY A 28 -1.04 8.73 -5.99
N GLU A 29 -1.50 9.81 -5.37
CA GLU A 29 -1.96 9.84 -3.97
C GLU A 29 -3.45 9.49 -3.88
N MET A 30 -3.80 8.58 -2.97
CA MET A 30 -5.18 8.23 -2.63
C MET A 30 -5.34 7.95 -1.14
N SER A 31 -6.57 7.75 -0.67
CA SER A 31 -6.79 7.33 0.71
C SER A 31 -6.34 5.88 0.92
N LEU A 32 -5.93 5.54 2.15
CA LEU A 32 -5.58 4.15 2.49
C LEU A 32 -6.74 3.19 2.23
N ASN A 33 -7.99 3.63 2.43
CA ASN A 33 -9.16 2.80 2.18
C ASN A 33 -9.34 2.49 0.70
N GLU A 34 -9.20 3.49 -0.19
CA GLU A 34 -9.26 3.27 -1.64
C GLU A 34 -8.15 2.33 -2.09
N ALA A 35 -6.92 2.53 -1.59
CA ALA A 35 -5.80 1.65 -1.88
C ALA A 35 -6.07 0.20 -1.44
N LYS A 36 -6.70 0.00 -0.27
CA LYS A 36 -7.03 -1.34 0.24
C LYS A 36 -8.09 -2.03 -0.61
N THR A 37 -9.13 -1.30 -1.01
CA THR A 37 -10.15 -1.82 -1.93
C THR A 37 -9.51 -2.25 -3.25
N MET A 38 -8.67 -1.38 -3.82
CA MET A 38 -7.98 -1.66 -5.08
C MET A 38 -7.02 -2.86 -5.00
N ALA A 39 -6.32 -3.02 -3.86
CA ALA A 39 -5.46 -4.17 -3.63
C ALA A 39 -6.29 -5.47 -3.50
N ASN A 40 -7.42 -5.42 -2.77
CA ASN A 40 -8.33 -6.55 -2.63
C ASN A 40 -8.93 -7.01 -3.96
N GLU A 41 -9.39 -6.07 -4.80
CA GLU A 41 -9.93 -6.34 -6.14
C GLU A 41 -8.91 -6.99 -7.08
N GLN A 42 -7.61 -6.76 -6.85
CA GLN A 42 -6.51 -7.34 -7.62
C GLN A 42 -5.91 -8.58 -6.95
N GLU A 43 -6.45 -9.03 -5.82
CA GLU A 43 -5.90 -10.12 -5.01
C GLU A 43 -4.43 -9.87 -4.59
N LEU A 44 -4.10 -8.61 -4.29
CA LEU A 44 -2.77 -8.15 -3.86
C LEU A 44 -2.79 -7.58 -2.43
N ASP A 45 -1.60 -7.48 -1.84
CA ASP A 45 -1.37 -6.82 -0.55
C ASP A 45 -0.76 -5.42 -0.74
N LEU A 46 -1.13 -4.49 0.15
CA LEU A 46 -0.42 -3.22 0.30
C LEU A 46 0.78 -3.39 1.21
N MET A 47 1.94 -2.92 0.76
CA MET A 47 3.18 -2.88 1.53
C MET A 47 3.69 -1.45 1.64
N GLU A 48 3.92 -1.00 2.87
CA GLU A 48 4.61 0.26 3.13
C GLU A 48 6.13 0.07 2.91
N ILE A 49 6.72 0.92 2.07
CA ILE A 49 8.14 0.90 1.67
C ILE A 49 8.85 2.15 2.18
#